data_AF-A0A179FXZ8-F1
#
_entry.id   AF-A0A179FXZ8-F1
#
_cell.length_a   1.000
_cell.length_b   1.000
_cell.length_c   1.000
_cell.angle_alpha   90.00
_cell.angle_beta   90.00
_cell.angle_gamma   90.00
#
_symmetry.space_group_name_H-M   'P 1'
#
loop_
_entity.id
_entity.type
_entity.pdbx_description
1 polymer ?
#
loop_
_entity_poly.entity_id
_entity_poly.type
_entity_poly.pdbx_seq_one_letter_code
_entity_poly.pdbx_strand_id
1 'polypeptide(L)'
;MPNHEAIQAAYDEWAKEYLIPYYAPGNFIEKGGYVDLVLPWSLKSPVLGFEAAGFRREIWQQDSDEGATMDMDMLEKALGTISPVTRWRGAHPGDVGTERDAARVLRRTLEKLLRENGVEEVLRQESPKVVVLMVKKSAS
;
A
#
# COMPACT_ATOMS: atom_id res chain seq x y z
N MET A 1 -9.22 -3.27 -16.39
CA MET A 1 -9.17 -4.74 -16.60
C MET A 1 -10.53 -5.35 -16.26
N PRO A 2 -10.90 -6.53 -16.80
CA PRO A 2 -12.11 -7.24 -16.39
C PRO A 2 -12.15 -7.43 -14.86
N ASN A 3 -13.32 -7.27 -14.25
CA ASN A 3 -13.56 -7.47 -12.81
C ASN A 3 -12.79 -6.54 -11.84
N HIS A 4 -12.09 -5.52 -12.35
CA HIS A 4 -11.31 -4.59 -11.51
C HIS A 4 -12.15 -3.88 -10.44
N GLU A 5 -13.37 -3.46 -10.76
CA GLU A 5 -14.27 -2.80 -9.81
C GLU A 5 -14.66 -3.73 -8.64
N ALA A 6 -14.94 -5.00 -8.92
CA ALA A 6 -15.29 -5.97 -7.87
C ALA A 6 -14.08 -6.31 -7.00
N ILE A 7 -12.89 -6.45 -7.61
CA ILE A 7 -11.63 -6.65 -6.88
C ILE A 7 -11.33 -5.46 -5.98
N GLN A 8 -11.49 -4.23 -6.49
CA GLN A 8 -11.29 -3.01 -5.72
C GLN A 8 -12.29 -2.92 -4.57
N ALA A 9 -13.58 -3.18 -4.81
CA ALA A 9 -14.61 -3.19 -3.78
C ALA A 9 -14.32 -4.23 -2.68
N ALA A 10 -13.90 -5.44 -3.07
CA ALA A 10 -13.53 -6.48 -2.11
C ALA A 10 -12.33 -6.07 -1.24
N TYR A 11 -11.32 -5.43 -1.84
CA TYR A 11 -10.20 -4.88 -1.09
C TYR A 11 -10.65 -3.77 -0.14
N ASP A 12 -11.52 -2.86 -0.58
CA ASP A 12 -12.00 -1.74 0.23
C ASP A 12 -12.81 -2.21 1.44
N GLU A 13 -13.72 -3.18 1.26
CA GLU A 13 -14.48 -3.77 2.36
C GLU A 13 -13.56 -4.53 3.34
N TRP A 14 -12.64 -5.34 2.83
CA TRP A 14 -11.63 -5.99 3.67
C TRP A 14 -10.78 -4.97 4.44
N ALA A 15 -10.36 -3.88 3.79
CA ALA A 15 -9.56 -2.85 4.43
C ALA A 15 -10.35 -2.16 5.55
N LYS A 16 -11.64 -1.87 5.34
CA LYS A 16 -12.51 -1.28 6.38
C LYS A 16 -12.59 -2.16 7.62
N GLU A 17 -12.76 -3.46 7.44
CA GLU A 17 -12.92 -4.41 8.54
C GLU A 17 -11.59 -4.74 9.23
N TYR A 18 -10.55 -5.08 8.46
CA TYR A 18 -9.31 -5.66 9.00
C TYR A 18 -8.17 -4.65 9.17
N LEU A 19 -8.13 -3.58 8.37
CA LEU A 19 -6.95 -2.72 8.30
C LEU A 19 -7.14 -1.34 8.91
N ILE A 20 -8.23 -0.64 8.60
CA ILE A 20 -8.47 0.74 9.03
C ILE A 20 -8.32 0.92 10.55
N PRO A 21 -8.85 0.02 11.41
CA PRO A 21 -8.66 0.13 12.86
C PRO A 21 -7.18 0.09 13.32
N TYR A 22 -6.28 -0.44 12.49
CA TYR A 22 -4.86 -0.64 12.76
C TYR A 22 -3.95 0.32 11.98
N TYR A 23 -4.54 1.29 11.25
CA TYR A 23 -3.79 2.34 10.57
C TYR A 23 -3.26 3.37 11.55
N ALA A 24 -2.01 3.77 11.34
CA ALA A 24 -1.41 4.95 11.95
C ALA A 24 -1.51 6.13 10.95
N PRO A 25 -1.38 7.40 11.40
CA PRO A 25 -1.40 8.56 10.50
C PRO A 25 -0.44 8.45 9.31
N GLY A 26 0.76 7.87 9.52
CA GLY A 26 1.73 7.63 8.45
C GLY A 26 1.27 6.66 7.36
N ASN A 27 0.38 5.71 7.67
CA ASN A 27 -0.18 4.79 6.67
C ASN A 27 -1.07 5.53 5.66
N PHE A 28 -1.78 6.58 6.08
CA PHE A 28 -2.60 7.37 5.17
C PHE A 28 -1.75 8.22 4.21
N ILE A 29 -0.61 8.74 4.70
CA ILE A 29 0.34 9.48 3.86
C ILE A 29 1.00 8.57 2.82
N GLU A 30 1.39 7.37 3.22
CA GLU A 30 1.98 6.35 2.33
C GLU A 30 1.00 5.94 1.22
N LYS A 31 -0.28 5.70 1.55
CA LYS A 31 -1.32 5.42 0.55
C LYS A 31 -1.53 6.55 -0.46
N GLY A 32 -1.33 7.80 -0.05
CA GLY A 32 -1.32 8.96 -0.95
C GLY A 32 -0.05 9.09 -1.79
N GLY A 33 0.87 8.12 -1.76
CA GLY A 33 2.17 8.18 -2.43
C GLY A 33 3.07 9.28 -1.86
N TYR A 34 2.89 9.66 -0.59
CA TYR A 34 3.56 10.80 0.05
C TYR A 34 3.33 12.16 -0.61
N VAL A 35 2.30 12.29 -1.44
CA VAL A 35 1.98 13.56 -2.12
C VAL A 35 1.66 14.67 -1.11
N ASP A 36 1.06 14.32 0.02
CA ASP A 36 0.70 15.25 1.09
C ASP A 36 1.71 15.26 2.24
N LEU A 37 2.92 14.74 2.01
CA LEU A 37 3.97 14.76 3.03
C LEU A 37 4.35 16.20 3.38
N VAL A 38 4.09 16.57 4.64
CA VAL A 38 4.46 17.88 5.19
C VAL A 38 5.98 18.00 5.27
N LEU A 39 6.53 19.07 4.71
CA LEU A 39 7.98 19.27 4.59
C LEU A 39 8.51 20.13 5.74
N PRO A 40 9.78 19.94 6.17
CA PRO A 40 10.34 20.62 7.34
C PRO A 40 10.26 22.15 7.31
N TRP A 41 10.34 22.76 6.11
CA TRP A 41 10.22 24.21 5.90
C TRP A 41 8.78 24.72 5.80
N SER A 42 7.78 23.82 5.72
CA SER A 42 6.35 24.17 5.66
C SER A 42 5.65 24.13 7.03
N LEU A 43 6.38 23.75 8.09
CA LEU A 43 5.86 23.71 9.46
C LEU A 43 5.70 25.12 10.03
N LYS A 44 4.78 25.30 10.99
CA LYS A 44 4.61 26.56 11.72
C LYS A 44 5.91 27.04 12.38
N SER A 45 6.74 26.09 12.84
CA SER A 45 8.12 26.33 13.25
C SER A 45 9.03 25.52 12.32
N PRO A 46 9.62 26.15 11.29
CA PRO A 46 10.51 25.48 10.35
C PRO A 46 11.71 24.83 11.04
N VAL A 47 12.12 23.66 10.57
CA VAL A 47 13.32 22.98 11.09
C VAL A 47 14.57 23.62 10.49
N LEU A 48 15.45 24.15 11.34
CA LEU A 48 16.72 24.74 10.93
C LEU A 48 17.61 23.70 10.24
N GLY A 49 18.33 24.12 9.20
CA GLY A 49 19.21 23.25 8.41
C GLY A 49 18.51 22.50 7.26
N PHE A 50 17.20 22.64 7.11
CA PHE A 50 16.43 22.11 5.97
C PHE A 50 15.95 23.24 5.07
N GLU A 51 16.89 23.86 4.35
CA GLU A 51 16.60 24.95 3.41
C GLU A 51 15.90 24.43 2.15
N ALA A 52 14.68 24.88 1.87
CA ALA A 52 13.86 24.41 0.74
C ALA A 52 14.60 24.47 -0.61
N ALA A 53 15.42 25.50 -0.83
CA ALA A 53 16.19 25.69 -2.05
C ALA A 53 17.24 24.58 -2.30
N GLY A 54 17.62 23.82 -1.27
CA GLY A 54 18.53 22.67 -1.38
C GLY A 54 17.86 21.37 -1.83
N PHE A 55 16.53 21.36 -1.93
CA PHE A 55 15.75 20.16 -2.23
C PHE A 55 15.01 20.28 -3.56
N ARG A 56 15.02 19.19 -4.34
CA ARG A 56 14.17 19.02 -5.52
C ARG A 56 13.14 17.95 -5.22
N ARG A 57 11.86 18.31 -5.34
CA ARG A 57 10.74 17.38 -5.18
C ARG A 57 10.17 17.03 -6.54
N GLU A 58 10.10 15.74 -6.83
CA GLU A 58 9.42 15.21 -8.01
C GLU A 58 8.38 14.18 -7.61
N ILE A 59 7.28 14.13 -8.37
CA ILE A 59 6.28 13.07 -8.28
C ILE A 59 6.48 12.20 -9.51
N TRP A 60 6.82 10.94 -9.30
CA TRP A 60 6.94 9.95 -10.36
C TRP A 60 5.76 8.99 -10.31
N GLN A 61 5.19 8.74 -11.47
CA GLN A 61 4.19 7.70 -11.70
C GLN A 61 4.55 7.04 -13.02
N GLN A 62 4.68 5.73 -13.02
CA GLN A 62 4.98 4.99 -14.25
C GLN A 62 3.68 4.74 -15.00
N ASP A 63 3.48 5.44 -16.11
CA ASP A 63 2.34 5.28 -17.03
C ASP A 63 2.49 4.01 -17.90
N SER A 64 2.76 2.86 -17.30
CA SER A 64 2.82 1.59 -18.02
C SER A 64 1.70 0.66 -17.59
N ASP A 65 0.93 0.17 -18.57
CA ASP A 65 -0.03 -0.91 -18.39
C ASP A 65 0.63 -2.27 -18.03
N GLU A 66 1.96 -2.34 -18.07
CA GLU A 66 2.78 -3.50 -17.69
C GLU A 66 3.03 -3.56 -16.18
N GLY A 67 1.95 -3.49 -15.41
CA GLY A 67 1.99 -3.77 -13.98
C GLY A 67 2.59 -5.15 -13.68
N ALA A 68 3.25 -5.28 -12.54
CA ALA A 68 3.77 -6.56 -12.08
C ALA A 68 2.62 -7.56 -11.89
N THR A 69 2.77 -8.77 -12.43
CA THR A 69 1.85 -9.88 -12.17
C THR A 69 2.23 -10.58 -10.88
N MET A 70 1.21 -10.98 -10.13
CA MET A 70 1.36 -11.62 -8.83
C MET A 70 0.31 -12.73 -8.69
N ASP A 71 0.76 -13.92 -8.29
CA ASP A 71 -0.16 -15.00 -7.93
C ASP A 71 -0.73 -14.82 -6.51
N MET A 72 -1.70 -15.65 -6.14
CA MET A 72 -2.39 -15.55 -4.85
C MET A 72 -1.50 -15.88 -3.64
N ASP A 73 -0.47 -16.70 -3.82
CA ASP A 73 0.49 -17.01 -2.75
C ASP A 73 1.43 -15.83 -2.48
N MET A 74 1.91 -15.19 -3.54
CA MET A 74 2.70 -13.96 -3.48
C MET A 74 1.89 -12.81 -2.90
N LEU A 75 0.60 -12.70 -3.23
CA LEU A 75 -0.30 -11.73 -2.62
C LEU A 75 -0.39 -11.92 -1.11
N GLU A 76 -0.67 -13.12 -0.61
CA GLU A 76 -0.79 -13.38 0.83
C GLU A 76 0.52 -13.04 1.57
N LYS A 77 1.67 -13.37 0.97
CA LYS A 77 3.00 -13.00 1.49
C LYS A 77 3.17 -11.47 1.55
N ALA A 78 2.85 -10.77 0.45
CA ALA A 78 2.95 -9.32 0.39
C ALA A 78 2.06 -8.64 1.43
N LEU A 79 0.80 -9.06 1.54
CA LEU A 79 -0.14 -8.60 2.58
C LEU A 79 0.42 -8.81 4.00
N GLY A 80 1.11 -9.92 4.21
CA GLY A 80 1.76 -10.23 5.48
C GLY A 80 2.85 -9.24 5.91
N THR A 81 3.41 -8.47 4.98
CA THR A 81 4.45 -7.45 5.26
C THR A 81 3.87 -6.08 5.61
N ILE A 82 2.58 -5.84 5.35
CA ILE A 82 1.98 -4.52 5.55
C ILE A 82 1.78 -4.30 7.05
N SER A 83 2.32 -3.19 7.58
CA SER A 83 2.32 -2.92 9.03
C SER A 83 0.97 -3.04 9.74
N PRO A 84 -0.18 -2.68 9.13
CA PRO A 84 -1.50 -2.84 9.77
C PRO A 84 -1.91 -4.31 9.91
N VAL A 85 -1.54 -5.18 8.96
CA VAL A 85 -1.73 -6.63 9.09
C VAL A 85 -0.90 -7.18 10.25
N THR A 86 0.34 -6.71 10.41
CA THR A 86 1.18 -7.08 11.56
C THR A 86 0.53 -6.68 12.89
N ARG A 87 -0.03 -5.47 12.98
CA ARG A 87 -0.75 -5.01 14.18
C ARG A 87 -2.04 -5.79 14.42
N TRP A 88 -2.81 -6.08 13.38
CA TRP A 88 -4.01 -6.91 13.46
C TRP A 88 -3.68 -8.30 14.02
N ARG A 89 -2.60 -8.93 13.54
CA ARG A 89 -2.13 -10.24 14.04
C ARG A 89 -1.70 -10.18 15.51
N GLY A 90 -1.11 -9.06 15.93
CA GLY A 90 -0.79 -8.82 17.34
C GLY A 90 -2.02 -8.75 18.25
N ALA A 91 -3.14 -8.23 17.75
CA ALA A 91 -4.41 -8.17 18.47
C ALA A 91 -5.24 -9.47 18.38
N HIS A 92 -4.99 -10.31 17.37
CA HIS A 92 -5.71 -11.56 17.11
C HIS A 92 -4.75 -12.77 17.02
N PRO A 93 -3.95 -13.06 18.05
CA PRO A 93 -2.93 -14.10 17.98
C PRO A 93 -3.49 -15.50 17.69
N GLY A 94 -4.74 -15.78 18.11
CA GLY A 94 -5.41 -17.06 17.86
C GLY A 94 -5.90 -17.28 16.43
N ASP A 95 -5.92 -16.22 15.61
CA ASP A 95 -6.36 -16.30 14.22
C ASP A 95 -5.20 -16.35 13.22
N VAL A 96 -3.98 -16.06 13.69
CA VAL A 96 -2.77 -16.06 12.86
C VAL A 96 -2.52 -17.45 12.26
N GLY A 97 -2.36 -17.49 10.93
CA GLY A 97 -2.12 -18.74 10.19
C GLY A 97 -3.37 -19.60 9.96
N THR A 98 -4.53 -19.17 10.43
CA THR A 98 -5.83 -19.83 10.17
C THR A 98 -6.54 -19.22 8.96
N GLU A 99 -7.68 -19.79 8.56
CA GLU A 99 -8.56 -19.17 7.54
C GLU A 99 -9.16 -17.82 7.98
N ARG A 100 -9.06 -17.47 9.27
CA ARG A 100 -9.49 -16.17 9.81
C ARG A 100 -8.38 -15.12 9.79
N ASP A 101 -7.16 -15.48 9.41
CA ASP A 101 -6.07 -14.51 9.27
C ASP A 101 -6.44 -13.45 8.23
N ALA A 102 -6.29 -12.17 8.57
CA ALA A 102 -6.66 -11.06 7.70
C ALA A 102 -6.12 -11.21 6.26
N ALA A 103 -4.87 -11.63 6.08
CA ALA A 103 -4.30 -11.80 4.74
C ALA A 103 -4.96 -12.96 3.98
N ARG A 104 -5.30 -14.05 4.68
CA ARG A 104 -5.94 -15.22 4.09
C ARG A 104 -7.40 -14.96 3.73
N VAL A 105 -8.12 -14.19 4.55
CA VAL A 105 -9.50 -13.77 4.24
C VAL A 105 -9.57 -13.03 2.91
N LEU A 106 -8.69 -12.05 2.69
CA LEU A 106 -8.64 -11.33 1.41
C LEU A 106 -8.26 -12.26 0.25
N ARG A 107 -7.23 -13.10 0.43
CA ARG A 107 -6.82 -14.09 -0.58
C ARG A 107 -8.00 -14.96 -1.03
N ARG A 108 -8.73 -15.57 -0.09
CA ARG A 108 -9.89 -16.44 -0.40
C ARG A 108 -11.01 -15.70 -1.10
N THR A 109 -11.24 -14.44 -0.71
CA THR A 109 -12.25 -13.58 -1.32
C THR A 109 -11.91 -13.32 -2.79
N LEU A 110 -10.65 -12.99 -3.09
CA LEU A 110 -10.18 -12.74 -4.45
C LEU A 110 -10.11 -14.01 -5.30
N GLU A 111 -9.65 -15.14 -4.75
CA GLU A 111 -9.69 -16.44 -5.43
C GLU A 111 -11.12 -16.80 -5.87
N LYS A 112 -12.11 -16.59 -4.99
CA LYS A 112 -13.52 -16.82 -5.31
C LYS A 112 -13.98 -15.92 -6.45
N LEU A 113 -13.70 -14.61 -6.38
CA LEU A 113 -14.07 -13.65 -7.42
C LEU A 113 -13.43 -13.95 -8.78
N LEU A 114 -12.16 -14.38 -8.80
CA LEU A 114 -11.46 -14.74 -10.04
C LEU A 114 -12.05 -16.02 -10.66
N ARG A 115 -12.29 -17.06 -9.85
CA ARG A 115 -12.91 -18.32 -10.30
C ARG A 115 -14.32 -18.12 -10.85
N GLU A 116 -15.16 -17.34 -10.20
CA GLU A 116 -16.53 -17.05 -10.63
C GLU A 116 -16.59 -16.34 -11.99
N ASN A 117 -15.52 -15.65 -12.37
CA ASN A 117 -15.41 -14.92 -13.64
C ASN A 117 -14.58 -15.65 -14.71
N GLY A 118 -14.11 -16.88 -14.44
CA GLY A 118 -13.34 -17.69 -15.39
C GLY A 118 -11.96 -17.10 -15.73
N VAL A 119 -11.39 -16.26 -14.87
CA VAL A 119 -10.08 -15.63 -15.06
C VAL A 119 -9.01 -16.44 -14.30
N GLU A 120 -7.80 -16.52 -14.85
CA GLU A 120 -6.65 -17.09 -14.13
C GLU A 120 -6.43 -16.38 -12.78
N GLU A 121 -5.97 -17.11 -11.77
CA GLU A 121 -5.71 -16.60 -10.41
C GLU A 121 -4.42 -15.75 -10.34
N VAL A 122 -4.28 -14.79 -11.26
CA VAL A 122 -3.17 -13.85 -11.38
C VAL A 122 -3.72 -12.43 -11.33
N LEU A 123 -3.17 -11.63 -10.41
CA LEU A 123 -3.47 -10.21 -10.30
C LEU A 123 -2.37 -9.41 -11.00
N ARG A 124 -2.75 -8.29 -11.62
CA ARG A 124 -1.81 -7.30 -12.12
C ARG A 124 -1.92 -6.04 -11.26
N GLN A 125 -0.82 -5.65 -10.65
CA GLN A 125 -0.74 -4.48 -9.78
C GLN A 125 -0.49 -3.21 -10.60
N GLU A 126 -1.21 -2.13 -10.30
CA GLU A 126 -0.92 -0.81 -10.88
C GLU A 126 0.40 -0.24 -10.35
N SER A 127 1.11 0.51 -11.20
CA SER A 127 2.34 1.18 -10.82
C SER A 127 2.11 2.18 -9.68
N PRO A 128 2.84 2.09 -8.55
CA PRO A 128 2.65 3.01 -7.44
C PRO A 128 3.09 4.42 -7.82
N LYS A 129 2.40 5.41 -7.27
CA LYS A 129 2.83 6.81 -7.28
C LYS A 129 3.86 7.03 -6.19
N VAL A 130 5.02 7.57 -6.53
CA VAL A 130 6.14 7.77 -5.60
C VAL A 130 6.59 9.22 -5.60
N VAL A 131 6.86 9.77 -4.42
CA VAL A 131 7.56 11.05 -4.27
C VAL A 131 9.04 10.81 -4.11
N VAL A 132 9.83 11.49 -4.95
CA VAL A 132 11.29 11.50 -4.86
C VAL A 132 11.74 12.87 -4.36
N LEU A 133 12.47 12.87 -3.24
CA LEU A 133 13.08 14.07 -2.68
C LEU A 133 14.61 13.97 -2.83
N MET A 134 15.19 14.85 -3.64
CA MET A 134 16.63 14.86 -3.94
C MET A 134 17.31 16.06 -3.30
N VAL A 135 18.52 15.83 -2.76
CA VAL A 135 19.42 16.88 -2.26
C VAL A 135 20.76 16.72 -2.96
N LYS A 136 21.33 17.82 -3.42
CA LYS A 136 22.70 17.82 -3.94
C LYS A 136 23.66 17.63 -2.77
N LYS A 137 24.45 16.55 -2.80
CA LYS A 137 25.53 16.35 -1.81
C LYS A 137 26.49 17.54 -1.86
N SER A 138 26.67 18.23 -0.74
CA SER A 138 27.71 19.25 -0.59
C SER A 138 29.08 18.58 -0.76
N ALA A 139 29.92 19.09 -1.65
CA ALA A 139 31.32 18.66 -1.73
C ALA A 139 31.96 18.91 -0.36
N SER A 140 32.49 17.85 0.25
CA SER A 140 33.23 17.92 1.52
C SER A 140 34.69 18.24 1.25
#